data_AF-G6AFM9-F1
#
_entry.id   AF-G6AFM9-F1
#
_cell.length_a   1.000
_cell.length_b   1.000
_cell.length_c   1.000
_cell.angle_alpha   90.00
_cell.angle_beta   90.00
_cell.angle_gamma   90.00
#
_symmetry.space_group_name_H-M   'P 1'
#
loop_
_entity.id
_entity.type
_entity.pdbx_description
1 polymer ?
#
loop_
_entity_poly.entity_id
_entity_poly.type
_entity_poly.pdbx_seq_one_letter_code
_entity_poly.pdbx_strand_id
1 'polypeptide(L)'
;MSQKQFNTTIPFETWDLDLLVDYVLKFHHRNTRKYGYELLDRLNALAAKHPELDRVVDHFRNSIADLDLHCQKEENVLYPFILELFNASELGQQHAQFHCGSIQYPINAMMADHGDETERHKRIEELTNGYTAPEGAEPEYVKAIEDLHRFRDYLLEHIYLEDEIIFPRALALE
;
A
#
# COMPACT_ATOMS: atom_id res chain seq x y z
N MET A 1 -7.49 15.21 10.46
CA MET A 1 -8.13 15.78 9.26
C MET A 1 -8.80 14.61 8.56
N SER A 2 -10.08 14.72 8.21
CA SER A 2 -10.81 13.68 7.47
C SER A 2 -9.95 13.23 6.28
N GLN A 3 -9.64 11.94 6.18
CA GLN A 3 -9.07 11.38 4.96
C GLN A 3 -9.94 11.89 3.81
N LYS A 4 -9.34 12.65 2.90
CA LYS A 4 -10.04 13.13 1.72
C LYS A 4 -10.45 11.90 0.94
N GLN A 5 -11.76 11.78 0.72
CA GLN A 5 -12.43 10.87 -0.19
C GLN A 5 -11.50 10.46 -1.35
N PHE A 6 -10.93 9.26 -1.28
CA PHE A 6 -10.16 8.69 -2.37
C PHE A 6 -11.13 8.48 -3.52
N ASN A 7 -11.04 9.35 -4.54
CA ASN A 7 -12.04 9.42 -5.61
C ASN A 7 -11.69 8.39 -6.69
N THR A 8 -12.02 7.13 -6.41
CA THR A 8 -11.94 6.05 -7.40
C THR A 8 -13.18 6.02 -8.29
N THR A 9 -13.00 5.66 -9.56
CA THR A 9 -14.11 5.38 -10.48
C THR A 9 -14.62 3.93 -10.34
N ILE A 10 -13.89 3.09 -9.62
CA ILE A 10 -14.22 1.69 -9.39
C ILE A 10 -15.11 1.62 -8.14
N PRO A 11 -16.29 0.97 -8.21
CA PRO A 11 -17.20 0.87 -7.07
C PRO A 11 -16.75 -0.23 -6.11
N PHE A 12 -15.58 -0.08 -5.48
CA PHE A 12 -15.01 -1.10 -4.57
C PHE A 12 -15.96 -1.50 -3.44
N GLU A 13 -16.78 -0.56 -2.96
CA GLU A 13 -17.79 -0.83 -1.93
C GLU A 13 -18.83 -1.89 -2.34
N THR A 14 -19.01 -2.13 -3.64
CA THR A 14 -19.97 -3.13 -4.13
C THR A 14 -19.32 -4.48 -4.39
N TRP A 15 -18.02 -4.63 -4.16
CA TRP A 15 -17.31 -5.89 -4.34
C TRP A 15 -17.39 -6.74 -3.09
N ASP A 16 -17.43 -8.05 -3.29
CA ASP A 16 -17.34 -9.03 -2.22
C ASP A 16 -15.94 -9.01 -1.59
N LEU A 17 -15.86 -9.43 -0.33
CA LEU A 17 -14.63 -9.31 0.46
C LEU A 17 -13.48 -10.14 -0.13
N ASP A 18 -13.78 -11.33 -0.64
CA ASP A 18 -12.81 -12.19 -1.31
C ASP A 18 -12.25 -11.56 -2.59
N LEU A 19 -13.08 -10.90 -3.39
CA LEU A 19 -12.66 -10.18 -4.60
C LEU A 19 -11.78 -8.99 -4.26
N LEU A 20 -12.08 -8.25 -3.19
CA LEU A 20 -11.26 -7.14 -2.71
C LEU A 20 -9.87 -7.63 -2.27
N VAL A 21 -9.81 -8.69 -1.47
CA VAL A 21 -8.55 -9.34 -1.07
C VAL A 21 -7.76 -9.81 -2.29
N ASP A 22 -8.42 -10.46 -3.24
CA ASP A 22 -7.79 -10.91 -4.49
C ASP A 22 -7.22 -9.75 -5.30
N TYR A 23 -7.92 -8.62 -5.36
CA TYR A 23 -7.47 -7.42 -6.06
C TYR A 23 -6.23 -6.84 -5.38
N VAL A 24 -6.24 -6.67 -4.05
CA VAL A 24 -5.07 -6.21 -3.29
C VAL A 24 -3.85 -7.11 -3.52
N LEU A 25 -4.02 -8.43 -3.37
CA LEU A 25 -2.95 -9.40 -3.56
C LEU A 25 -2.41 -9.42 -4.99
N LYS A 26 -3.29 -9.44 -5.99
CA LYS A 26 -2.89 -9.65 -7.39
C LYS A 26 -2.46 -8.37 -8.09
N PHE A 27 -3.03 -7.23 -7.70
CA PHE A 27 -2.73 -5.94 -8.28
C PHE A 27 -1.72 -5.19 -7.40
N HIS A 28 -2.12 -4.75 -6.21
CA HIS A 28 -1.29 -3.89 -5.36
C HIS A 28 0.00 -4.60 -4.93
N HIS A 29 -0.06 -5.76 -4.27
CA HIS A 29 1.14 -6.41 -3.72
C HIS A 29 2.14 -6.84 -4.79
N ARG A 30 1.66 -7.38 -5.92
CA ARG A 30 2.53 -7.75 -7.05
C ARG A 30 3.17 -6.54 -7.69
N ASN A 31 2.41 -5.47 -7.90
CA ASN A 31 2.89 -4.26 -8.54
C ASN A 31 3.86 -3.49 -7.63
N THR A 32 3.58 -3.42 -6.33
CA THR A 32 4.49 -2.83 -5.32
C THR A 32 5.86 -3.48 -5.38
N ARG A 33 5.92 -4.81 -5.36
CA ARG A 33 7.20 -5.52 -5.47
C ARG A 33 7.85 -5.29 -6.84
N LYS A 34 7.13 -5.58 -7.93
CA LYS A 34 7.72 -5.50 -9.27
C LYS A 34 8.19 -4.08 -9.62
N TYR A 35 7.28 -3.13 -9.60
CA TYR A 35 7.56 -1.77 -10.06
C TYR A 35 8.28 -0.94 -8.99
N GLY A 36 8.11 -1.24 -7.70
CA GLY A 36 8.85 -0.59 -6.64
C GLY A 36 10.35 -0.84 -6.71
N TYR A 37 10.78 -2.09 -6.87
CA TYR A 37 12.20 -2.41 -7.04
C TYR A 37 12.76 -1.86 -8.36
N GLU A 38 12.03 -1.99 -9.48
CA GLU A 38 12.44 -1.40 -10.77
C GLU A 38 12.62 0.14 -10.68
N LEU A 39 11.71 0.83 -9.98
CA LEU A 39 11.81 2.27 -9.77
C LEU A 39 12.95 2.64 -8.83
N LEU A 40 13.17 1.87 -7.77
CA LEU A 40 14.27 2.09 -6.83
C LEU A 40 15.62 2.01 -7.53
N ASP A 41 15.83 1.03 -8.41
CA ASP A 41 17.08 0.90 -9.18
C ASP A 41 17.32 2.13 -10.07
N ARG A 42 16.26 2.61 -10.74
CA ARG A 42 16.32 3.83 -11.57
C ARG A 42 16.63 5.08 -10.75
N LEU A 43 16.00 5.21 -9.58
CA LEU A 43 16.26 6.32 -8.66
C LEU A 43 17.70 6.30 -8.11
N ASN A 44 18.25 5.13 -7.77
CA ASN A 44 19.66 5.01 -7.37
C ASN A 44 20.60 5.44 -8.51
N ALA A 45 20.33 5.02 -9.75
CA ALA A 45 21.13 5.39 -10.91
C ALA A 45 21.10 6.91 -11.19
N LEU A 46 19.94 7.54 -11.00
CA LEU A 46 19.79 8.99 -11.11
C LEU A 46 20.53 9.72 -9.98
N ALA A 47 20.38 9.26 -8.73
CA ALA A 47 21.01 9.87 -7.56
C ALA A 47 22.55 9.94 -7.66
N ALA A 48 23.17 8.96 -8.33
CA ALA A 48 24.61 8.98 -8.62
C ALA A 48 25.07 10.20 -9.44
N LYS A 49 24.17 10.84 -10.21
CA LYS A 49 24.43 12.08 -10.97
C LYS A 49 23.73 13.31 -10.38
N HIS A 50 22.67 13.08 -9.60
CA HIS A 50 21.77 14.07 -9.04
C HIS A 50 21.68 13.89 -7.51
N PRO A 51 22.69 14.34 -6.75
CA PRO A 51 22.76 14.12 -5.30
C PRO A 51 21.57 14.69 -4.52
N GLU A 52 20.83 15.64 -5.09
CA GLU A 52 19.57 16.13 -4.53
C GLU A 52 18.52 15.02 -4.34
N LEU A 53 18.61 13.93 -5.10
CA LEU A 53 17.73 12.77 -4.99
C LEU A 53 18.13 11.79 -3.89
N ASP A 54 19.32 11.88 -3.29
CA ASP A 54 19.82 10.89 -2.32
C ASP A 54 18.81 10.62 -1.20
N ARG A 55 18.22 11.69 -0.65
CA ARG A 55 17.20 11.58 0.41
C ARG A 55 15.90 10.94 -0.08
N VAL A 56 15.51 11.20 -1.33
CA VAL A 56 14.33 10.56 -1.94
C VAL A 56 14.56 9.06 -2.05
N VAL A 57 15.74 8.67 -2.54
CA VAL A 57 16.12 7.26 -2.66
C VAL A 57 16.15 6.57 -1.30
N ASP A 58 16.69 7.22 -0.27
CA ASP A 58 16.73 6.66 1.09
C ASP A 58 15.32 6.41 1.65
N HIS A 59 14.43 7.39 1.54
CA HIS A 59 13.03 7.22 1.96
C HIS A 59 12.33 6.11 1.14
N PHE A 60 12.52 6.10 -0.18
CA PHE A 60 11.86 5.11 -1.02
C PHE A 60 12.41 3.70 -0.82
N ARG A 61 13.72 3.54 -0.61
CA ARG A 61 14.35 2.25 -0.28
C ARG A 61 13.75 1.65 1.00
N ASN A 62 13.60 2.47 2.03
CA ASN A 62 12.97 2.04 3.28
C ASN A 62 11.49 1.70 3.05
N SER A 63 10.78 2.49 2.23
CA SER A 63 9.38 2.21 1.86
C SER A 63 9.22 0.83 1.25
N ILE A 64 10.03 0.48 0.26
CA ILE A 64 9.96 -0.84 -0.38
C ILE A 64 10.27 -1.98 0.60
N ALA A 65 11.24 -1.81 1.49
CA ALA A 65 11.59 -2.84 2.47
C ALA A 65 10.47 -3.07 3.50
N ASP A 66 9.90 -1.99 4.04
CA ASP A 66 8.83 -2.06 5.03
C ASP A 66 7.51 -2.54 4.40
N LEU A 67 7.19 -2.10 3.19
CA LEU A 67 6.03 -2.58 2.43
C LEU A 67 6.15 -4.07 2.10
N ASP A 68 7.33 -4.59 1.78
CA ASP A 68 7.47 -6.04 1.53
C ASP A 68 7.19 -6.87 2.80
N LEU A 69 7.69 -6.42 3.95
CA LEU A 69 7.38 -7.05 5.24
C LEU A 69 5.89 -6.90 5.61
N HIS A 70 5.31 -5.73 5.35
CA HIS A 70 3.89 -5.46 5.53
C HIS A 70 3.03 -6.43 4.71
N CYS A 71 3.21 -6.46 3.39
CA CYS A 71 2.48 -7.37 2.49
C CYS A 71 2.64 -8.83 2.91
N GLN A 72 3.81 -9.25 3.42
CA GLN A 72 4.01 -10.61 3.92
C GLN A 72 3.18 -10.93 5.18
N LYS A 73 3.00 -9.96 6.09
CA LYS A 73 2.14 -10.14 7.29
C LYS A 73 0.69 -10.34 6.85
N GLU A 74 0.26 -9.60 5.83
CA GLU A 74 -1.09 -9.72 5.31
C GLU A 74 -1.31 -11.02 4.55
N GLU A 75 -0.43 -11.34 3.59
CA GLU A 75 -0.50 -12.53 2.75
C GLU A 75 -0.49 -13.85 3.53
N ASN A 76 0.33 -13.93 4.57
CA ASN A 76 0.57 -15.18 5.29
C ASN A 76 -0.32 -15.35 6.53
N VAL A 77 -0.90 -14.27 7.04
CA VAL A 77 -1.64 -14.31 8.32
C VAL A 77 -2.99 -13.63 8.20
N LEU A 78 -3.03 -12.34 7.88
CA LEU A 78 -4.27 -11.56 7.99
C LEU A 78 -5.29 -11.98 6.93
N TYR A 79 -4.92 -11.98 5.65
CA TYR A 79 -5.82 -12.31 4.56
C TYR A 79 -6.35 -13.74 4.58
N PRO A 80 -5.54 -14.78 4.86
CA PRO A 80 -6.07 -16.12 5.08
C PRO A 80 -7.21 -16.16 6.10
N PHE A 81 -7.06 -15.47 7.23
CA PHE A 81 -8.09 -15.44 8.25
C PHE A 81 -9.31 -14.61 7.86
N ILE A 82 -9.13 -13.46 7.18
CA ILE A 82 -10.25 -12.68 6.63
C ILE A 82 -11.10 -13.53 5.68
N LEU A 83 -10.45 -14.34 4.83
CA LEU A 83 -11.15 -15.25 3.92
C LEU A 83 -11.86 -16.39 4.67
N GLU A 84 -11.31 -16.88 5.78
CA GLU A 84 -12.01 -17.85 6.66
C GLU A 84 -13.29 -17.24 7.27
N LEU A 85 -13.22 -16.00 7.78
CA LEU A 85 -14.38 -15.27 8.30
C LEU A 85 -15.46 -15.12 7.24
N PHE A 86 -15.08 -14.66 6.04
CA PHE A 86 -15.98 -14.49 4.91
C PHE A 86 -16.66 -15.79 4.50
N ASN A 87 -15.89 -16.87 4.31
CA ASN A 87 -16.45 -18.16 3.92
C ASN A 87 -17.39 -18.74 4.99
N ALA A 88 -17.07 -18.56 6.27
CA ALA A 88 -17.95 -18.98 7.36
C ALA A 88 -19.27 -18.19 7.35
N SER A 89 -19.25 -16.87 7.10
CA SER A 89 -20.46 -16.06 7.02
C SER A 89 -21.35 -16.45 5.85
N GLU A 90 -20.77 -16.70 4.68
CA GLU A 90 -21.49 -17.15 3.48
C GLU A 90 -22.20 -18.49 3.69
N LEU A 91 -21.60 -19.37 4.51
CA LEU A 91 -22.16 -20.68 4.85
C LEU A 91 -23.07 -20.66 6.09
N GLY A 92 -23.21 -19.52 6.77
CA GLY A 92 -23.93 -19.40 8.05
C GLY A 92 -23.30 -20.26 9.16
N GLN A 93 -21.99 -20.46 9.12
CA GLN A 93 -21.21 -21.27 10.05
C GLN A 93 -20.47 -20.40 11.06
N GLN A 94 -20.05 -21.01 12.18
CA GLN A 94 -19.10 -20.36 13.07
C GLN A 94 -17.70 -20.46 12.48
N HIS A 95 -16.94 -19.37 12.55
CA HIS A 95 -15.54 -19.35 12.18
C HIS A 95 -14.65 -19.96 13.28
N ALA A 96 -13.43 -20.35 12.91
CA ALA A 96 -12.43 -20.73 13.90
C ALA A 96 -12.00 -19.50 14.71
N GLN A 97 -11.69 -19.68 16.00
CA GLN A 97 -11.13 -18.59 16.79
C GLN A 97 -9.75 -18.21 16.25
N PHE A 98 -9.49 -16.90 16.18
CA PHE A 98 -8.16 -16.42 15.82
C PHE A 98 -7.15 -16.83 16.90
N HIS A 99 -5.97 -17.30 16.49
CA HIS A 99 -5.01 -17.95 17.39
C HIS A 99 -4.51 -17.06 18.54
N CYS A 100 -4.66 -15.74 18.45
CA CYS A 100 -4.32 -14.78 19.50
C CYS A 100 -5.51 -13.92 19.97
N GLY A 101 -6.74 -14.40 19.79
CA GLY A 101 -7.95 -13.74 20.28
C GLY A 101 -8.77 -13.12 19.15
N SER A 102 -8.53 -11.84 18.86
CA SER A 102 -9.26 -11.07 17.85
C SER A 102 -8.35 -10.58 16.73
N ILE A 103 -8.87 -10.52 15.52
CA ILE A 103 -8.24 -9.93 14.34
C ILE A 103 -7.99 -8.42 14.46
N GLN A 104 -8.62 -7.75 15.45
CA GLN A 104 -8.39 -6.32 15.69
C GLN A 104 -6.92 -5.98 15.97
N TYR A 105 -6.18 -6.85 16.66
CA TYR A 105 -4.78 -6.59 16.97
C TYR A 105 -3.87 -6.55 15.74
N PRO A 106 -3.87 -7.57 14.84
CA PRO A 106 -3.10 -7.46 13.60
C PRO A 106 -3.59 -6.32 12.70
N ILE A 107 -4.90 -6.04 12.63
CA ILE A 107 -5.42 -4.88 11.88
C ILE A 107 -4.80 -3.57 12.39
N ASN A 108 -4.79 -3.36 13.71
CA ASN A 108 -4.19 -2.14 14.29
C ASN A 108 -2.70 -2.02 13.96
N ALA A 109 -1.97 -3.14 13.84
CA ALA A 109 -0.57 -3.12 13.41
C ALA A 109 -0.43 -2.73 11.94
N MET A 110 -1.31 -3.22 11.05
CA MET A 110 -1.31 -2.84 9.63
C MET A 110 -1.64 -1.35 9.45
N MET A 111 -2.66 -0.84 10.15
CA MET A 111 -3.00 0.59 10.12
C MET A 111 -1.87 1.50 10.66
N ALA A 112 -1.06 1.01 11.61
CA ALA A 112 0.11 1.74 12.07
C ALA A 112 1.19 1.79 10.98
N ASP A 113 1.47 0.67 10.31
CA ASP A 113 2.39 0.62 9.16
C ASP A 113 1.91 1.57 8.03
N HIS A 114 0.60 1.62 7.75
CA HIS A 114 0.00 2.55 6.77
C HIS A 114 0.24 4.02 7.12
N GLY A 115 0.11 4.37 8.40
CA GLY A 115 0.40 5.72 8.89
C GLY A 115 1.86 6.12 8.65
N ASP A 116 2.79 5.21 8.94
CA ASP A 116 4.23 5.42 8.74
C ASP A 116 4.58 5.58 7.25
N GLU A 117 3.99 4.76 6.37
CA GLU A 117 4.17 4.86 4.92
C GLU A 117 3.56 6.14 4.33
N THR A 118 2.38 6.54 4.81
CA THR A 118 1.73 7.79 4.37
C THR A 118 2.59 9.01 4.69
N GLU A 119 3.16 9.10 5.89
CA GLU A 119 4.04 10.21 6.27
C GLU A 119 5.37 10.16 5.50
N ARG A 120 5.91 8.97 5.25
CA ARG A 120 7.13 8.78 4.44
C ARG A 120 6.94 9.27 3.01
N HIS A 121 5.82 8.95 2.37
CA HIS A 121 5.52 9.39 1.01
C HIS A 121 5.20 10.88 0.93
N LYS A 122 4.58 11.47 1.97
CA LYS A 122 4.47 12.92 2.10
C LYS A 122 5.84 13.60 2.19
N ARG A 123 6.81 13.00 2.88
CA ARG A 123 8.18 13.52 2.90
C ARG A 123 8.85 13.46 1.52
N ILE A 124 8.60 12.39 0.75
CA ILE A 124 9.04 12.28 -0.64
C ILE A 124 8.41 13.37 -1.52
N GLU A 125 7.11 13.61 -1.37
CA GLU A 125 6.40 14.70 -2.07
C GLU A 125 7.07 16.06 -1.80
N GLU A 126 7.38 16.38 -0.54
CA GLU A 126 8.08 17.62 -0.18
C GLU A 126 9.46 17.72 -0.82
N LEU A 127 10.24 16.65 -0.80
CA LEU A 127 11.61 16.60 -1.36
C LEU A 127 11.62 16.73 -2.88
N THR A 128 10.53 16.33 -3.54
CA THR A 128 10.38 16.35 -5.00
C THR A 128 9.58 17.55 -5.51
N ASN A 129 9.27 18.53 -4.63
CA ASN A 129 8.44 19.68 -4.95
C ASN A 129 7.09 19.27 -5.58
N GLY A 130 6.38 18.36 -4.91
CA GLY A 130 5.11 17.82 -5.41
C GLY A 130 5.31 16.96 -6.66
N TYR A 131 6.35 16.12 -6.69
CA TYR A 131 6.70 15.29 -7.84
C TYR A 131 6.91 16.10 -9.13
N THR A 132 7.57 17.25 -9.03
CA THR A 132 7.89 18.11 -10.17
C THR A 132 9.37 18.03 -10.49
N ALA A 133 9.70 17.54 -11.69
CA ALA A 133 11.08 17.53 -12.16
C ALA A 133 11.60 18.97 -12.42
N PRO A 134 12.89 19.25 -12.15
CA PRO A 134 13.51 20.53 -12.49
C PRO A 134 13.41 20.86 -13.98
N GLU A 135 13.40 22.16 -14.32
CA GLU A 135 13.44 22.60 -15.71
C GLU A 135 14.71 22.10 -16.41
N GLY A 136 14.55 21.52 -17.60
CA GLY A 136 15.65 20.95 -18.38
C GLY A 136 16.17 19.61 -17.88
N ALA A 137 15.51 18.96 -16.90
CA ALA A 137 15.85 17.62 -16.46
C ALA A 137 15.83 16.60 -17.61
N GLU A 138 16.71 15.60 -17.53
CA GLU A 138 16.78 14.55 -18.53
C GLU A 138 15.51 13.69 -18.55
N PRO A 139 15.11 13.09 -19.70
CA PRO A 139 13.86 12.35 -19.81
C PRO A 139 13.67 11.24 -18.76
N GLU A 140 14.76 10.59 -18.35
CA GLU A 140 14.72 9.55 -17.32
C GLU A 140 14.38 10.11 -15.94
N TYR A 141 14.91 11.28 -15.58
CA TYR A 141 14.57 11.97 -14.33
C TYR A 141 13.07 12.28 -14.29
N VAL A 142 12.56 12.89 -15.36
CA VAL A 142 11.12 13.24 -15.46
C VAL A 142 10.27 11.98 -15.29
N LYS A 143 10.61 10.92 -16.02
CA LYS A 143 9.89 9.64 -15.97
C LYS A 143 9.93 9.00 -14.58
N ALA A 144 11.07 9.02 -13.89
CA ALA A 144 11.22 8.44 -12.56
C ALA A 144 10.40 9.19 -11.50
N ILE A 145 10.36 10.52 -11.55
CA ILE A 145 9.52 11.33 -10.65
C ILE A 145 8.03 11.07 -10.90
N GLU A 146 7.60 10.96 -12.17
CA GLU A 146 6.21 10.60 -12.50
C GLU A 146 5.84 9.20 -12.00
N ASP A 147 6.73 8.22 -12.15
CA ASP A 147 6.48 6.85 -11.65
C ASP A 147 6.48 6.80 -10.12
N LEU A 148 7.27 7.64 -9.45
CA LEU A 148 7.26 7.78 -8.00
C LEU A 148 5.94 8.38 -7.50
N HIS A 149 5.40 9.38 -8.19
CA HIS A 149 4.07 9.90 -7.91
C HIS A 149 3.00 8.83 -8.09
N ARG A 150 3.05 8.10 -9.20
CA ARG A 150 2.10 7.02 -9.50
C ARG A 150 2.18 5.89 -8.48
N PHE A 151 3.37 5.52 -8.02
CA PHE A 151 3.55 4.55 -6.95
C PHE A 151 2.82 4.99 -5.69
N ARG A 152 3.00 6.26 -5.27
CA ARG A 152 2.30 6.84 -4.13
C ARG A 152 0.77 6.78 -4.31
N ASP A 153 0.26 7.06 -5.51
CA ASP A 153 -1.18 7.00 -5.76
C ASP A 153 -1.72 5.57 -5.62
N TYR A 154 -1.01 4.56 -6.14
CA TYR A 154 -1.38 3.17 -5.95
C TYR A 154 -1.27 2.68 -4.51
N LEU A 155 -0.29 3.19 -3.76
CA LEU A 155 -0.16 2.91 -2.34
C LEU A 155 -1.34 3.49 -1.54
N LEU A 156 -1.80 4.70 -1.88
CA LEU A 156 -2.96 5.26 -1.19
C LEU A 156 -4.27 4.57 -1.57
N GLU A 157 -4.41 4.08 -2.79
CA GLU A 157 -5.55 3.23 -3.17
C GLU A 157 -5.56 1.93 -2.34
N HIS A 158 -4.39 1.29 -2.22
CA HIS A 158 -4.20 0.09 -1.40
C HIS A 158 -4.63 0.36 0.05
N ILE A 159 -4.05 1.37 0.69
CA ILE A 159 -4.37 1.74 2.08
C ILE A 159 -5.86 2.06 2.24
N TYR A 160 -6.47 2.78 1.29
CA TYR A 160 -7.91 3.08 1.33
C TYR A 160 -8.76 1.82 1.30
N LEU A 161 -8.46 0.88 0.39
CA LEU A 161 -9.19 -0.39 0.29
C LEU A 161 -9.14 -1.16 1.60
N GLU A 162 -7.99 -1.17 2.26
CA GLU A 162 -7.79 -1.88 3.51
C GLU A 162 -8.44 -1.19 4.70
N ASP A 163 -8.05 0.06 4.98
CA ASP A 163 -8.46 0.80 6.17
C ASP A 163 -9.96 1.10 6.18
N GLU A 164 -10.54 1.45 5.03
CA GLU A 164 -11.90 1.95 4.95
C GLU A 164 -12.92 0.88 4.54
N ILE A 165 -12.49 -0.21 3.90
CA ILE A 165 -13.39 -1.23 3.34
C ILE A 165 -13.13 -2.62 3.92
N ILE A 166 -11.95 -3.20 3.66
CA ILE A 166 -11.67 -4.60 3.97
C ILE A 166 -11.63 -4.83 5.49
N PHE A 167 -10.86 -4.04 6.23
CA PHE A 167 -10.68 -4.22 7.68
C PHE A 167 -11.97 -4.00 8.47
N PRO A 168 -12.77 -2.93 8.24
CA PRO A 168 -14.04 -2.75 8.92
C PRO A 168 -15.03 -3.89 8.62
N ARG A 169 -15.05 -4.40 7.38
CA ARG A 169 -15.92 -5.53 7.01
C ARG A 169 -15.46 -6.83 7.68
N ALA A 170 -14.17 -7.11 7.71
CA ALA A 170 -13.63 -8.28 8.40
C ALA A 170 -13.98 -8.27 9.89
N LEU A 171 -13.83 -7.11 10.55
CA LEU A 171 -14.19 -6.94 11.97
C LEU A 171 -15.68 -7.13 12.24
N ALA A 172 -16.55 -6.84 11.28
CA ALA A 172 -17.99 -7.05 11.42
C ALA A 172 -18.40 -8.53 11.24
N LEU A 173 -17.53 -9.37 10.68
CA LEU A 173 -17.75 -10.81 10.47
C LEU A 173 -17.21 -11.68 11.61
N GLU A 174 -16.30 -11.14 12.44
CA GLU A 174 -15.82 -11.77 13.68
C GLU A 174 -16.87 -11.68 14.81
#